data_AF-X1DQX4-F1
#
_entry.id   AF-X1DQX4-F1
#
_cell.length_a   1.000
_cell.length_b   1.000
_cell.length_c   1.000
_cell.angle_alpha   90.00
_cell.angle_beta   90.00
_cell.angle_gamma   90.00
#
_symmetry.space_group_name_H-M   'P 1'
#
loop_
_entity.id
_entity.type
_entity.pdbx_description
1 polymer ?
#
loop_
_entity_poly.entity_id
_entity_poly.type
_entity_poly.pdbx_seq_one_letter_code
_entity_poly.pdbx_strand_id
1 'polypeptide(L)'
;MNEYEAILKRKKFNFHPQKIELIITQIKEEGIYIDAMPLKISLPDSDDDPFLEIAISGKINFLVTGNKKHFPKKFCKGIKILSPSEFLRELAV
;
A
#
# COMPACT_ATOMS: atom_id res chain seq x y z
N MET A 1 -5.78 5.93 -8.00
CA MET A 1 -6.91 5.16 -7.40
C MET A 1 -7.48 4.04 -8.28
N ASN A 2 -7.13 3.93 -9.56
CA ASN A 2 -7.80 2.99 -10.48
C ASN A 2 -7.64 1.52 -10.10
N GLU A 3 -6.54 1.15 -9.44
CA GLU A 3 -6.30 -0.24 -9.01
C GLU A 3 -7.34 -0.73 -8.00
N TYR A 4 -7.61 0.04 -6.94
CA TYR A 4 -8.61 -0.32 -5.92
C TYR A 4 -9.99 -0.52 -6.55
N GLU A 5 -10.41 0.42 -7.42
CA GLU A 5 -11.68 0.28 -8.13
C GLU A 5 -11.72 -0.96 -9.01
N ALA A 6 -10.68 -1.20 -9.81
CA ALA A 6 -10.60 -2.35 -10.71
C ALA A 6 -10.62 -3.67 -9.93
N ILE A 7 -9.96 -3.75 -8.77
CA ILE A 7 -9.96 -4.94 -7.91
C ILE A 7 -11.34 -5.15 -7.29
N LEU A 8 -11.92 -4.12 -6.67
CA LEU A 8 -13.21 -4.24 -5.96
C LEU A 8 -14.37 -4.54 -6.91
N LYS A 9 -14.29 -4.11 -8.18
CA LYS A 9 -15.27 -4.42 -9.23
C LYS A 9 -15.15 -5.85 -9.78
N ARG A 10 -14.15 -6.66 -9.40
CA ARG A 10 -14.01 -8.04 -9.87
C ARG A 10 -15.22 -8.88 -9.42
N LYS A 11 -15.85 -9.57 -10.36
CA LYS A 11 -17.07 -10.38 -10.15
C LYS A 11 -17.00 -11.32 -8.93
N LYS A 12 -15.82 -11.89 -8.64
CA LYS A 12 -15.61 -12.81 -7.51
C LYS A 12 -15.95 -12.22 -6.12
N PHE A 13 -15.94 -10.89 -5.98
CA PHE A 13 -16.26 -10.22 -4.72
C PHE A 13 -17.74 -9.86 -4.59
N ASN A 14 -18.44 -9.68 -5.72
CA ASN A 14 -19.88 -9.39 -5.79
C ASN A 14 -20.34 -8.25 -4.86
N PHE A 15 -19.52 -7.19 -4.73
CA PHE A 15 -19.89 -6.01 -3.93
C PHE A 15 -20.90 -5.13 -4.67
N HIS A 16 -21.83 -4.55 -3.91
CA HIS A 16 -22.74 -3.54 -4.46
C HIS A 16 -21.96 -2.29 -4.90
N PRO A 17 -22.24 -1.70 -6.08
CA PRO A 17 -21.48 -0.56 -6.60
C PRO A 17 -21.37 0.61 -5.62
N GLN A 18 -22.45 0.94 -4.91
CA GLN A 18 -22.46 2.00 -3.89
C GLN A 18 -21.48 1.73 -2.73
N LYS A 19 -21.26 0.47 -2.35
CA LYS A 19 -20.28 0.12 -1.31
C LYS A 19 -18.85 0.35 -1.80
N ILE A 20 -18.58 0.04 -3.07
CA ILE A 20 -17.27 0.29 -3.68
C ILE A 20 -16.99 1.79 -3.68
N GLU A 21 -17.95 2.59 -4.14
CA GLU A 21 -17.83 4.05 -4.18
C GLU A 21 -17.60 4.65 -2.79
N LEU A 22 -18.34 4.18 -1.78
CA LEU A 22 -18.17 4.64 -0.40
C LEU A 22 -16.76 4.37 0.13
N ILE A 23 -16.24 3.15 -0.06
CA ILE A 23 -14.88 2.78 0.39
C ILE A 23 -13.83 3.63 -0.32
N ILE A 24 -13.96 3.81 -1.64
CA ILE A 24 -13.00 4.61 -2.41
C ILE A 24 -13.02 6.08 -1.98
N THR A 25 -14.20 6.62 -1.70
CA THR A 25 -14.36 8.00 -1.21
C THR A 25 -13.71 8.16 0.16
N GLN A 26 -13.98 7.25 1.09
CA GLN A 26 -13.39 7.28 2.43
C GLN A 26 -11.86 7.21 2.38
N ILE A 27 -11.28 6.33 1.55
CA ILE A 27 -9.81 6.24 1.38
C ILE A 27 -9.22 7.56 0.86
N LYS A 28 -9.93 8.29 -0.01
CA LYS A 28 -9.47 9.58 -0.53
C LYS A 28 -9.56 10.69 0.52
N GLU A 29 -10.60 10.68 1.35
CA GLU A 29 -10.84 11.69 2.38
C GLU A 29 -9.92 11.53 3.59
N GLU A 30 -9.65 10.28 4.00
CA GLU A 30 -8.78 9.97 5.15
C GLU A 30 -7.30 9.84 4.74
N GLY A 31 -7.03 9.64 3.45
CA GLY A 31 -5.68 9.45 2.93
C GLY A 31 -4.85 10.73 2.92
N ILE A 32 -3.56 10.60 3.21
CA ILE A 32 -2.60 11.70 3.07
C ILE A 32 -1.95 11.62 1.69
N TYR A 33 -2.06 12.71 0.92
CA TYR A 33 -1.39 12.81 -0.37
C TYR A 33 0.11 13.09 -0.17
N ILE A 34 0.95 12.27 -0.81
CA ILE A 34 2.41 12.41 -0.80
C ILE A 34 2.87 12.45 -2.25
N ASP A 35 3.63 13.49 -2.59
CA ASP A 35 4.35 13.55 -3.86
C ASP A 35 5.65 12.73 -3.73
N ALA A 36 5.67 11.58 -4.39
CA ALA A 36 6.74 10.60 -4.24
C ALA A 36 7.86 10.84 -5.25
N MET A 37 9.10 10.66 -4.81
CA MET A 37 10.25 10.71 -5.72
C MET A 37 10.56 9.29 -6.20
N PRO A 38 10.90 9.11 -7.49
CA PRO A 38 11.26 7.81 -8.02
C PRO A 38 12.42 7.15 -7.26
N LEU A 39 12.41 5.82 -7.16
CA LEU A 39 13.56 5.10 -6.62
C LEU A 39 14.78 5.30 -7.52
N LYS A 40 15.95 5.44 -6.90
CA LYS A 40 17.22 5.43 -7.65
C LYS A 40 17.54 4.06 -8.25
N ILE A 41 17.02 3.01 -7.63
CA ILE A 41 17.17 1.61 -8.04
C ILE A 41 15.82 0.95 -7.80
N SER A 42 15.23 0.40 -8.85
CA SER A 42 13.97 -0.35 -8.79
C SER A 42 14.09 -1.61 -7.94
N LEU A 43 12.94 -2.03 -7.41
CA LEU A 43 12.74 -3.34 -6.84
C LEU A 43 12.89 -4.44 -7.92
N PRO A 44 13.02 -5.72 -7.51
CA PRO A 44 13.03 -6.83 -8.46
C PRO A 44 11.76 -6.89 -9.33
N ASP A 45 10.64 -6.40 -8.80
CA ASP A 45 9.40 -6.18 -9.52
C ASP A 45 9.10 -4.67 -9.51
N SER A 46 9.14 -4.04 -10.68
CA SER A 46 8.94 -2.60 -10.81
C SER A 46 7.50 -2.16 -10.52
N ASP A 47 6.53 -3.08 -10.59
CA ASP A 47 5.14 -2.76 -10.26
C ASP A 47 4.97 -2.44 -8.76
N ASP A 48 5.93 -2.86 -7.92
CA ASP A 48 5.95 -2.56 -6.49
C ASP A 48 6.68 -1.24 -6.14
N ASP A 49 7.41 -0.63 -7.10
CA ASP A 49 8.19 0.60 -6.87
C ASP A 49 7.33 1.74 -6.28
N PRO A 50 6.14 2.07 -6.83
CA PRO A 50 5.35 3.21 -6.33
C PRO A 50 5.01 3.13 -4.84
N PHE A 51 4.81 1.92 -4.31
CA PHE A 51 4.49 1.72 -2.89
C PHE A 51 5.69 2.04 -1.99
N LEU A 52 6.89 1.65 -2.41
CA LEU A 52 8.10 1.93 -1.65
C LEU A 52 8.54 3.40 -1.81
N GLU A 53 8.34 4.00 -2.99
CA GLU A 53 8.58 5.43 -3.23
C GLU A 53 7.79 6.30 -2.28
N ILE A 54 6.47 6.08 -2.20
CA ILE A 54 5.59 6.81 -1.29
C ILE A 54 6.02 6.60 0.16
N ALA A 55 6.35 5.37 0.56
CA ALA A 55 6.75 5.09 1.93
C ALA A 55 8.06 5.80 2.32
N ILE A 56 9.03 5.88 1.41
CA ILE A 56 10.29 6.60 1.62
C ILE A 56 10.05 8.12 1.65
N SER A 57 9.37 8.67 0.65
CA SER A 57 9.09 10.12 0.56
C SER A 57 8.26 10.60 1.74
N GLY A 58 7.28 9.79 2.17
CA GLY A 58 6.43 10.06 3.33
C GLY A 58 7.08 9.80 4.68
N LYS A 59 8.33 9.28 4.72
CA LYS A 59 9.02 8.88 5.95
C LYS A 59 8.19 7.93 6.82
N ILE A 60 7.47 7.02 6.17
CA ILE A 60 6.54 6.10 6.81
C ILE A 60 7.31 5.01 7.57
N ASN A 61 6.88 4.67 8.78
CA ASN A 61 7.54 3.63 9.58
C ASN A 61 7.21 2.21 9.12
N PHE A 62 5.99 2.00 8.62
CA PHE A 62 5.44 0.69 8.29
C PHE A 62 4.82 0.67 6.89
N LEU A 63 5.21 -0.31 6.07
CA LEU A 63 4.49 -0.65 4.84
C LEU A 63 3.74 -1.95 5.07
N VAL A 64 2.41 -1.88 5.03
CA VAL A 64 1.53 -3.01 5.35
C VAL A 64 1.10 -3.71 4.07
N THR A 65 1.49 -4.97 3.88
CA THR A 65 1.20 -5.75 2.66
C THR A 65 1.19 -7.26 2.92
N GLY A 66 0.36 -7.98 2.15
CA GLY A 66 0.45 -9.45 2.04
C GLY A 66 1.64 -9.93 1.19
N ASN A 67 2.22 -9.06 0.37
CA ASN A 67 3.24 -9.40 -0.62
C ASN A 67 4.66 -9.13 -0.11
N LYS A 68 4.96 -9.44 1.16
CA LYS A 68 6.24 -9.08 1.82
C LYS A 68 7.50 -9.46 1.02
N LYS A 69 7.45 -10.58 0.30
CA LYS A 69 8.57 -11.08 -0.51
C LYS A 69 8.99 -10.13 -1.65
N HIS A 70 8.11 -9.22 -2.07
CA HIS A 70 8.39 -8.23 -3.12
C HIS A 70 9.25 -7.05 -2.61
N PHE A 71 9.41 -6.92 -1.29
CA PHE A 71 10.15 -5.83 -0.67
C PHE A 71 11.38 -6.34 0.09
N PRO A 72 12.48 -6.73 -0.60
CA PRO A 72 13.70 -7.16 0.07
C PRO A 72 14.30 -6.06 0.94
N LYS A 73 14.71 -6.40 2.16
CA LYS A 73 15.21 -5.46 3.19
C LYS A 73 16.25 -4.46 2.70
N LYS A 74 17.11 -4.86 1.75
CA LYS A 74 18.16 -3.99 1.19
C LYS A 74 17.62 -2.73 0.50
N PHE A 75 16.37 -2.75 0.03
CA PHE A 75 15.72 -1.61 -0.62
C PHE A 75 14.88 -0.76 0.34
N CYS A 76 14.42 -1.32 1.46
CA CYS A 76 13.40 -0.72 2.31
C CYS A 76 13.88 0.44 3.20
N LYS A 77 15.18 0.77 3.21
CA LYS A 77 15.76 1.93 3.96
C LYS A 77 15.25 2.10 5.41
N GLY A 78 15.08 0.99 6.13
CA GLY A 78 14.60 0.98 7.53
C GLY A 78 13.09 0.93 7.71
N ILE A 79 12.30 1.00 6.64
CA ILE A 79 10.85 0.81 6.67
C ILE A 79 10.55 -0.65 7.02
N LYS A 80 9.70 -0.86 8.03
CA LYS A 80 9.25 -2.20 8.44
C LYS A 80 8.15 -2.68 7.49
N ILE A 81 8.42 -3.79 6.79
CA ILE A 81 7.42 -4.44 5.94
C ILE A 81 6.64 -5.45 6.77
N LEU A 82 5.36 -5.17 7.00
CA LEU A 82 4.48 -5.96 7.88
C LEU A 82 3.29 -6.51 7.09
N SER A 83 2.81 -7.69 7.47
CA SER A 83 1.48 -8.14 7.12
C SER A 83 0.42 -7.42 7.98
N PRO A 84 -0.86 -7.42 7.57
CA PRO A 84 -1.92 -6.80 8.36
C PRO A 84 -1.99 -7.31 9.80
N SER A 85 -1.81 -8.62 10.02
CA SER A 85 -1.84 -9.20 11.37
C SER A 85 -0.62 -8.83 12.22
N GLU A 86 0.56 -8.67 11.60
CA GLU A 86 1.75 -8.18 12.30
C GLU A 86 1.60 -6.70 12.67
N PHE A 87 1.04 -5.88 11.79
CA PHE A 87 0.79 -4.47 12.06
C PHE A 87 -0.15 -4.28 13.25
N LEU A 88 -1.26 -5.02 13.30
CA LEU A 88 -2.19 -4.96 14.44
C LEU A 88 -1.51 -5.37 15.76
N ARG A 89 -0.58 -6.34 15.74
CA ARG A 89 0.20 -6.72 16.94
C ARG A 89 1.17 -5.63 17.37
N GLU A 90 1.79 -4.91 16.44
CA GLU A 90 2.70 -3.79 16.77
C GLU A 90 1.95 -2.59 17.36
N LEU A 91 0.67 -2.39 16.99
CA LEU A 91 -0.17 -1.32 17.55
C LEU A 91 -0.77 -1.65 18.93
N ALA A 92 -0.84 -2.94 19.28
CA ALA A 92 -1.42 -3.39 20.54
C ALA A 92 -0.44 -3.30 21.74
N VAL A 93 0.69 -2.61 21.56
CA VAL A 93 1.74 -2.40 22.55
C VAL A 93 1.64 -0.99 23.13
#